data_AF-A0A8H7I206-F1
#
_entry.id   AF-A0A8H7I206-F1
#
_cell.length_a   1.000
_cell.length_b   1.000
_cell.length_c   1.000
_cell.angle_alpha   90.00
_cell.angle_beta   90.00
_cell.angle_gamma   90.00
#
_symmetry.space_group_name_H-M   'P 1'
#
loop_
_entity.id
_entity.type
_entity.pdbx_description
1 polymer ?
#
loop_
_entity_poly.entity_id
_entity_poly.type
_entity_poly.pdbx_seq_one_letter_code
_entity_poly.pdbx_strand_id
1 'polypeptide(L)'
;MHLIGSNFQWPSGIIVGQTNANQGNDCVGCTRLECDFANPNPSFRFCRLSRVAGFHVVMSFSWTGGGCKGATCKSASCPPSDAWVPGVDDGSSLRFCPAAGVGLKVTFCP
;
A
#
# COMPACT_ATOMS: atom_id res chain seq x y z
N MET A 1 -7.86 5.72 -8.18
CA MET A 1 -7.08 5.07 -9.27
C MET A 1 -7.40 3.59 -9.26
N HIS A 2 -7.64 2.97 -10.43
CA HIS A 2 -7.86 1.53 -10.57
C HIS A 2 -6.67 0.96 -11.34
N LEU A 3 -5.80 0.20 -10.67
CA LEU A 3 -4.69 -0.49 -11.32
C LEU A 3 -5.14 -1.91 -11.63
N ILE A 4 -5.29 -2.23 -12.92
CA ILE A 4 -5.70 -3.56 -13.41
C ILE A 4 -4.47 -4.22 -14.02
N GLY A 5 -3.96 -5.27 -13.36
CA GLY A 5 -2.76 -5.99 -13.76
C GLY A 5 -3.02 -7.02 -14.86
N SER A 6 -3.59 -6.62 -16.00
CA SER A 6 -3.97 -7.57 -17.05
C SER A 6 -2.99 -7.71 -18.22
N ASN A 7 -1.74 -7.24 -18.10
CA ASN A 7 -0.57 -7.59 -18.96
C ASN A 7 0.72 -6.82 -18.61
N PHE A 8 0.75 -6.07 -17.49
CA PHE A 8 1.93 -5.39 -16.98
C PHE A 8 2.38 -6.13 -15.72
N GLN A 9 3.52 -6.83 -15.75
CA GLN A 9 4.12 -7.35 -14.53
C GLN A 9 4.53 -6.13 -13.70
N TRP A 10 3.78 -5.85 -12.64
CA TRP A 10 4.11 -4.82 -11.65
C TRP A 10 4.85 -5.56 -10.51
N PRO A 11 6.17 -5.82 -10.61
CA PRO A 11 6.88 -6.68 -9.68
C PRO A 11 6.78 -6.12 -8.26
N SER A 12 7.07 -4.84 -8.07
CA SER A 12 6.83 -4.15 -6.82
C SER A 12 6.62 -2.67 -7.12
N GLY A 13 5.87 -1.97 -6.27
CA GLY A 13 5.54 -0.57 -6.53
C GLY A 13 5.16 0.19 -5.28
N ILE A 14 5.35 1.50 -5.33
CA ILE A 14 4.96 2.44 -4.28
C ILE A 14 3.95 3.41 -4.87
N ILE A 15 2.81 3.56 -4.19
CA ILE A 15 1.80 4.59 -4.48
C ILE A 15 1.81 5.58 -3.33
N VAL A 16 1.85 6.86 -3.66
CA VAL A 16 2.02 7.94 -2.69
C VAL A 16 0.91 8.98 -2.88
N GLY A 17 0.42 9.53 -1.77
CA GLY A 17 -0.42 10.72 -1.78
C GLY A 17 0.42 11.91 -1.35
N GLN A 18 0.52 12.93 -2.20
CA GLN A 18 1.24 14.17 -1.90
C GLN A 18 0.36 15.38 -2.19
N THR A 19 0.47 16.41 -1.34
CA THR A 19 -0.03 17.76 -1.64
C THR A 19 1.13 18.60 -2.17
N ASN A 20 0.85 19.59 -3.03
CA ASN A 20 1.85 20.46 -3.65
C ASN A 20 2.94 19.68 -4.40
N ALA A 21 2.54 18.87 -5.40
CA ALA A 21 3.47 18.19 -6.30
C ALA A 21 4.45 19.21 -6.93
N ASN A 22 5.71 18.80 -7.19
CA ASN A 22 6.86 19.59 -7.69
C ASN A 22 7.91 20.05 -6.64
N GLN A 23 8.12 19.30 -5.55
CA GLN A 23 9.10 19.65 -4.51
C GLN A 23 10.53 19.14 -4.77
N GLY A 24 10.81 18.56 -5.95
CA GLY A 24 12.13 18.02 -6.30
C GLY A 24 12.49 16.69 -5.64
N ASN A 25 11.91 16.37 -4.48
CA ASN A 25 12.03 15.06 -3.82
C ASN A 25 10.65 14.40 -3.69
N ASP A 26 10.47 13.27 -4.36
CA ASP A 26 9.25 12.49 -4.21
C ASP A 26 9.17 11.86 -2.82
N CYS A 27 8.01 12.03 -2.18
CA CYS A 27 7.58 11.19 -1.07
C CYS A 27 8.43 11.26 0.22
N VAL A 28 9.08 12.39 0.52
CA VAL A 28 9.55 12.70 1.88
C VAL A 28 8.33 13.06 2.72
N GLY A 29 8.19 12.47 3.92
CA GLY A 29 7.07 12.75 4.82
C GLY A 29 5.75 12.06 4.45
N CYS A 30 5.68 11.28 3.37
CA CYS A 30 4.40 10.82 2.83
C CYS A 30 4.00 9.41 3.30
N THR A 31 2.69 9.23 3.45
CA THR A 31 2.05 7.91 3.58
C THR A 31 2.23 7.14 2.28
N ARG A 32 2.70 5.89 2.35
CA ARG A 32 2.95 5.02 1.20
C ARG A 32 2.00 3.83 1.21
N LEU A 33 1.60 3.38 0.02
CA LEU A 33 1.14 2.02 -0.22
C LEU A 33 2.27 1.28 -0.93
N GLU A 34 2.81 0.28 -0.27
CA GLU A 34 3.90 -0.56 -0.78
C GLU A 34 3.31 -1.93 -1.13
N CYS A 35 3.57 -2.41 -2.35
CA CYS A 35 3.10 -3.71 -2.81
C CYS A 35 4.24 -4.50 -3.44
N ASP A 36 4.24 -5.81 -3.20
CA ASP A 36 5.12 -6.77 -3.85
C ASP A 36 4.29 -7.90 -4.47
N PHE A 37 4.46 -8.07 -5.79
CA PHE A 37 3.89 -9.12 -6.61
C PHE A 37 4.97 -9.94 -7.34
N ALA A 38 6.24 -9.60 -7.17
CA ALA A 38 7.39 -10.21 -7.87
C ALA A 38 7.70 -11.60 -7.34
N ASN A 39 7.23 -11.92 -6.14
CA ASN A 39 7.49 -13.19 -5.51
C ASN A 39 6.95 -14.35 -6.39
N PRO A 40 7.80 -15.35 -6.75
CA PRO A 40 7.38 -16.48 -7.56
C PRO A 40 6.34 -17.36 -6.85
N ASN A 41 6.22 -17.29 -5.52
CA ASN A 41 5.11 -17.85 -4.79
C ASN A 41 3.91 -16.88 -4.83
N PRO A 42 2.83 -17.19 -5.56
CA PRO A 42 1.65 -16.32 -5.65
C PRO A 42 0.99 -16.07 -4.29
N SER A 43 1.24 -16.93 -3.30
CA SER A 43 0.76 -16.78 -1.93
C SER A 43 1.44 -15.64 -1.18
N PHE A 44 2.58 -15.16 -1.68
CA PHE A 44 3.38 -14.09 -1.09
C PHE A 44 3.13 -12.72 -1.72
N ARG A 45 2.05 -12.57 -2.49
CA ARG A 45 1.61 -11.28 -3.02
C ARG A 45 0.96 -10.48 -1.91
N PHE A 46 1.52 -9.32 -1.59
CA PHE A 46 0.99 -8.48 -0.52
C PHE A 46 1.07 -7.00 -0.85
N CYS A 47 0.25 -6.25 -0.11
CA CYS A 47 0.36 -4.81 0.01
C CYS A 47 0.33 -4.40 1.48
N ARG A 48 0.86 -3.22 1.79
CA ARG A 48 0.74 -2.59 3.11
C ARG A 48 0.70 -1.08 2.96
N LEU A 49 0.04 -0.41 3.89
CA LEU A 49 0.33 1.00 4.12
C LEU A 49 1.62 1.10 4.92
N SER A 50 2.37 2.18 4.72
CA SER A 50 3.66 2.42 5.37
C SER A 50 3.77 3.88 5.77
N ARG A 51 4.20 4.08 7.02
CA ARG A 51 4.54 5.36 7.63
C ARG A 51 6.06 5.53 7.82
N VAL A 52 6.88 4.64 7.24
CA VAL A 52 8.35 4.69 7.40
C VAL A 52 8.94 5.97 6.84
N ALA A 53 8.35 6.53 5.79
CA ALA A 53 8.75 7.82 5.24
C ALA A 53 8.03 9.02 5.88
N GLY A 54 7.15 8.81 6.85
CA GLY A 54 6.28 9.82 7.44
C GLY A 54 4.80 9.58 7.16
N PHE A 55 3.99 10.59 7.45
CA PHE A 55 2.55 10.59 7.19
C PHE A 55 2.12 11.96 6.67
N HIS A 56 1.36 11.96 5.58
CA HIS A 56 0.87 13.20 4.97
C HIS A 56 -0.60 13.07 4.55
N VAL A 57 -0.87 12.27 3.52
CA VAL A 57 -2.24 12.04 3.04
C VAL A 57 -2.84 10.78 3.67
N VAL A 58 -4.05 10.90 4.21
CA VAL A 58 -4.86 9.78 4.69
C VAL A 58 -5.13 8.82 3.53
N MET A 59 -4.88 7.52 3.73
CA MET A 59 -4.96 6.54 2.65
C MET A 59 -5.68 5.28 3.10
N SER A 60 -6.48 4.72 2.20
CA SER A 60 -6.94 3.33 2.27
C SER A 60 -6.69 2.62 0.96
N PHE A 61 -6.55 1.30 1.04
CA PHE A 61 -6.62 0.45 -0.12
C PHE A 61 -7.50 -0.76 0.14
N SER A 62 -8.06 -1.28 -0.95
CA SER A 62 -8.80 -2.53 -0.99
C SER A 62 -8.40 -3.31 -2.23
N TRP A 63 -8.44 -4.64 -2.13
CA TRP A 63 -8.31 -5.52 -3.28
C TRP A 63 -9.61 -5.47 -4.09
N THR A 64 -9.51 -5.45 -5.41
CA THR A 64 -10.70 -5.40 -6.29
C THR A 64 -11.36 -6.77 -6.46
N GLY A 65 -10.78 -7.82 -5.87
CA GLY A 65 -11.28 -9.19 -5.86
C GLY A 65 -10.64 -10.05 -4.77
N GLY A 66 -10.97 -11.33 -4.74
CA GLY A 66 -10.34 -12.32 -3.83
C GLY A 66 -10.80 -12.28 -2.37
N GLY A 67 -11.68 -11.37 -1.98
CA GLY A 67 -12.20 -11.28 -0.59
C GLY A 67 -11.14 -10.91 0.46
N CYS A 68 -9.97 -10.47 0.01
CA CYS A 68 -8.81 -10.19 0.85
C CYS A 68 -8.98 -8.88 1.63
N LYS A 69 -8.45 -8.83 2.86
CA LYS A 69 -8.49 -7.63 3.69
C LYS A 69 -7.56 -6.56 3.13
N GLY A 70 -8.04 -5.32 3.03
CA GLY A 70 -7.22 -4.14 2.77
C GLY A 70 -6.68 -3.48 4.06
N ALA A 71 -6.31 -2.21 3.97
CA ALA A 71 -5.94 -1.42 5.14
C ALA A 71 -6.38 0.04 4.98
N THR A 72 -6.49 0.75 6.11
CA THR A 72 -6.81 2.18 6.17
C THR A 72 -6.00 2.82 7.26
N CYS A 73 -5.31 3.92 6.95
CA CYS A 73 -4.56 4.71 7.92
C CYS A 73 -5.05 6.17 7.86
N LYS A 74 -5.79 6.58 8.89
CA LYS A 74 -6.45 7.90 8.95
C LYS A 74 -5.68 8.99 9.70
N SER A 75 -4.57 8.64 10.33
CA SER A 75 -3.76 9.58 11.11
C SER A 75 -2.30 9.16 11.12
N ALA A 76 -1.44 10.11 11.47
CA ALA A 76 -0.02 9.87 11.73
C ALA A 76 0.23 8.89 12.90
N SER A 77 -0.82 8.46 13.59
CA SER A 77 -0.79 7.53 14.74
C SER A 77 -1.55 6.22 14.50
N CYS A 78 -2.01 5.93 13.28
CA CYS A 78 -2.71 4.67 12.99
C CYS A 78 -1.87 3.46 13.43
N PRO A 79 -2.45 2.41 14.01
CA PRO A 79 -1.67 1.36 14.66
C PRO A 79 -0.74 0.63 13.68
N PRO A 80 0.35 -0.02 14.16
CA PRO A 80 1.24 -0.84 13.33
C PRO A 80 0.52 -1.93 12.53
N SER A 81 -0.61 -2.42 13.05
CA SER A 81 -1.48 -3.36 12.34
C SER A 81 -2.07 -2.78 11.05
N ASP A 82 -2.24 -1.46 10.94
CA ASP A 82 -2.84 -0.79 9.80
C ASP A 82 -1.82 -0.16 8.85
N ALA A 83 -0.64 0.22 9.36
CA ALA A 83 0.47 0.69 8.55
C ALA A 83 1.82 0.35 9.19
N TRP A 84 2.77 -0.09 8.38
CA TRP A 84 4.13 -0.36 8.82
C TRP A 84 4.80 0.90 9.36
N VAL A 85 5.57 0.74 10.44
CA VAL A 85 6.31 1.82 11.10
C VAL A 85 7.76 1.43 11.33
N PRO A 86 8.66 2.43 11.47
CA PRO A 86 10.04 2.16 11.86
C PRO A 86 10.10 1.39 13.19
N GLY A 87 10.97 0.39 13.27
CA GLY A 87 11.20 -0.40 14.47
C GLY A 87 10.15 -1.48 14.79
N VAL A 88 9.13 -1.66 13.94
CA VAL A 88 8.15 -2.75 14.07
C VAL A 88 8.18 -3.61 12.81
N ASP A 89 8.81 -4.78 12.90
CA ASP A 89 8.93 -5.76 11.81
C ASP A 89 8.27 -7.09 12.20
N ASP A 90 6.99 -7.03 12.56
CA ASP A 90 6.18 -8.18 13.00
C ASP A 90 5.22 -8.72 11.92
N GLY A 91 5.26 -8.13 10.72
CA GLY A 91 4.36 -8.47 9.61
C GLY A 91 2.89 -8.07 9.80
N SER A 92 2.51 -7.41 10.90
CA SER A 92 1.11 -7.11 11.23
C SER A 92 0.40 -6.20 10.23
N SER A 93 1.16 -5.35 9.54
CA SER A 93 0.68 -4.45 8.48
C SER A 93 0.49 -5.12 7.12
N LEU A 94 1.02 -6.33 6.92
CA LEU A 94 0.95 -7.03 5.65
C LEU A 94 -0.50 -7.44 5.34
N ARG A 95 -0.90 -7.25 4.09
CA ARG A 95 -2.19 -7.72 3.56
C ARG A 95 -1.93 -8.58 2.35
N PHE A 96 -2.04 -9.88 2.54
CA PHE A 96 -1.87 -10.85 1.46
C PHE A 96 -3.14 -10.98 0.64
N CYS A 97 -2.99 -11.18 -0.66
CA CYS A 97 -4.09 -11.60 -1.50
C CYS A 97 -3.62 -12.62 -2.56
N PRO A 98 -3.71 -13.93 -2.25
CA PRO A 98 -3.20 -14.99 -3.12
C PRO A 98 -4.08 -15.28 -4.35
N ALA A 99 -5.09 -14.45 -4.61
CA ALA A 99 -5.99 -14.64 -5.74
C ALA A 99 -5.38 -14.10 -7.05
N ALA A 100 -5.60 -14.82 -8.15
CA ALA A 100 -5.25 -14.34 -9.48
C ALA A 100 -6.17 -13.20 -9.93
N GLY A 101 -5.68 -12.32 -10.81
CA GLY A 101 -6.48 -11.27 -11.43
C GLY A 101 -6.99 -10.17 -10.48
N VAL A 102 -6.45 -10.08 -9.26
CA VAL A 102 -6.79 -9.00 -8.33
C VAL A 102 -6.04 -7.73 -8.69
N GLY A 103 -6.74 -6.60 -8.57
CA GLY A 103 -6.17 -5.26 -8.65
C GLY A 103 -6.30 -4.53 -7.32
N LEU A 104 -5.96 -3.25 -7.34
CA LEU A 104 -6.02 -2.37 -6.17
C LEU A 104 -6.95 -1.19 -6.45
N LYS A 105 -7.80 -0.89 -5.47
CA LYS A 105 -8.50 0.39 -5.34
C LYS A 105 -7.87 1.16 -4.20
N VAL A 106 -7.27 2.30 -4.53
CA VAL A 106 -6.66 3.23 -3.57
C VAL A 106 -7.55 4.45 -3.45
N THR A 107 -7.89 4.82 -2.21
CA THR A 107 -8.62 6.04 -1.88
C THR A 107 -7.72 6.95 -1.04
N PHE A 108 -7.54 8.18 -1.50
CA PHE A 108 -6.94 9.26 -0.73
C PHE A 108 -8.04 10.04 -0.03
N CYS A 109 -7.82 10.42 1.22
CA CYS A 109 -8.83 11.03 2.09
C CYS A 109 -10.17 10.24 2.14
N PRO A 110 -10.15 8.91 2.40
CA PRO A 110 -11.34 8.06 2.54
C PRO A 110 -12.26 8.40 3.72
#